data_AF-A0A401V423-F1
#
_entry.id   AF-A0A401V423-F1
#
_cell.length_a   1.000
_cell.length_b   1.000
_cell.length_c   1.000
_cell.angle_alpha   90.00
_cell.angle_beta   90.00
_cell.angle_gamma   90.00
#
_symmetry.space_group_name_H-M   'P 1'
#
loop_
_entity.id
_entity.type
_entity.pdbx_description
1 polymer ?
#
loop_
_entity_poly.entity_id
_entity_poly.type
_entity_poly.pdbx_seq_one_letter_code
_entity_poly.pdbx_strand_id
1 'polypeptide(L)' 'MREADLTRATFVDSSVVALLLAVSSHQPHGRLRGASGSPLMALEASRVQPMFDLVDVGPAL' A
#
# COMPACT_ATOMS: atom_id res chain seq x y z
N MET A 1 -15.09 -3.31 -3.66
CA MET A 1 -13.82 -2.55 -3.64
C MET A 1 -12.81 -3.37 -2.87
N ARG A 2 -11.62 -3.65 -3.41
CA ARG A 2 -10.59 -4.43 -2.70
C ARG A 2 -9.65 -3.47 -1.97
N GLU A 3 -9.39 -3.79 -0.72
CA GLU A 3 -8.49 -3.07 0.18
C GLU A 3 -7.32 -4.00 0.50
N ALA A 4 -6.10 -3.50 0.36
CA ALA A 4 -4.90 -4.17 0.82
C ALA A 4 -4.52 -3.61 2.19
N ASP A 5 -4.58 -4.46 3.21
CA ASP A 5 -4.25 -4.11 4.58
C ASP A 5 -2.77 -4.39 4.87
N LEU A 6 -2.01 -3.31 5.09
CA LEU A 6 -0.60 -3.31 5.44
C LEU A 6 -0.36 -2.91 6.90
N THR A 7 -1.39 -2.85 7.75
CA THR A 7 -1.28 -2.45 9.17
C THR A 7 -0.25 -3.27 9.95
N ARG A 8 -0.07 -4.55 9.59
CA ARG A 8 0.91 -5.45 10.22
C ARG A 8 2.20 -5.62 9.40
N ALA A 9 2.31 -4.95 8.26
CA ALA A 9 3.50 -5.04 7.44
C ALA A 9 4.67 -4.34 8.16
N THR A 10 5.78 -5.05 8.31
CA THR A 10 7.02 -4.48 8.84
C THR A 10 8.00 -4.10 7.73
N PHE A 11 7.79 -4.64 6.53
CA PHE A 11 8.65 -4.45 5.36
C PHE A 11 7.87 -4.67 4.06
N VAL A 12 8.30 -4.00 2.99
CA VAL A 12 7.78 -4.13 1.63
C VAL A 12 8.97 -4.22 0.68
N ASP A 13 9.01 -5.30 -0.12
CA ASP A 13 10.05 -5.50 -1.15
C ASP A 13 9.51 -5.32 -2.57
N SER A 14 10.38 -5.56 -3.54
CA SER A 14 10.05 -5.46 -4.97
C SER A 14 8.97 -6.45 -5.41
N SER A 15 8.78 -7.58 -4.74
CA SER A 15 7.73 -8.55 -5.10
C SER A 15 6.34 -8.04 -4.73
N VAL A 16 6.22 -7.41 -3.55
CA VAL A 16 4.98 -6.76 -3.11
C VAL A 16 4.67 -5.55 -3.99
N VAL A 17 5.69 -4.74 -4.32
CA VAL A 17 5.55 -3.60 -5.25
C VAL A 17 5.07 -4.07 -6.63
N ALA A 18 5.65 -5.14 -7.18
CA ALA A 18 5.23 -5.70 -8.47
C ALA A 18 3.79 -6.21 -8.45
N LEU A 19 3.37 -6.85 -7.34
CA LEU A 19 2.00 -7.28 -7.16
C LEU A 19 1.03 -6.09 -7.11
N LEU A 20 1.37 -5.04 -6.36
CA LEU A 20 0.55 -3.82 -6.28
C LEU A 20 0.42 -3.14 -7.64
N LEU A 21 1.50 -3.07 -8.44
CA LEU A 21 1.46 -2.58 -9.82
C LEU A 21 0.53 -3.41 -10.73
N ALA A 22 0.56 -4.74 -10.58
CA ALA A 22 -0.33 -5.62 -11.34
C ALA A 22 -1.79 -5.47 -10.91
N VAL A 23 -2.04 -5.24 -9.62
CA VAL A 23 -3.39 -5.01 -9.10
C VAL A 23 -3.94 -3.67 -9.60
N SER A 24 -3.16 -2.59 -9.51
CA SER A 24 -3.62 -1.25 -9.90
C SER A 24 -3.93 -1.15 -11.39
N SER A 25 -3.24 -1.91 -12.26
CA SER A 25 -3.55 -1.96 -13.70
C SER A 25 -4.90 -2.62 -14.02
N HIS A 26 -5.38 -3.52 -13.16
CA HIS A 26 -6.69 -4.16 -13.31
C HIS A 26 -7.78 -3.49 -12.44
N GLN A 27 -7.37 -2.70 -11.44
CA GLN A 27 -8.24 -2.06 -10.46
C GLN A 27 -7.73 -0.65 -10.12
N PRO A 28 -8.11 0.38 -10.90
CA PRO A 28 -7.58 1.74 -10.76
C PRO A 28 -8.04 2.49 -9.49
N HIS A 29 -8.84 1.87 -8.63
CA HIS A 29 -9.37 2.45 -7.39
C HIS A 29 -9.15 1.51 -6.19
N GLY A 30 -7.95 0.92 -6.10
CA GLY A 30 -7.55 0.12 -4.95
C GLY A 30 -7.31 1.00 -3.72
N ARG A 31 -7.55 0.46 -2.52
CA ARG A 31 -7.18 1.13 -1.26
C ARG A 31 -6.00 0.43 -0.59
N LEU A 32 -5.10 1.20 0.00
CA LEU A 32 -4.04 0.71 0.87
C LEU A 32 -4.27 1.22 2.28
N ARG A 33 -4.46 0.30 3.23
CA ARG A 33 -4.69 0.63 4.63
C ARG A 33 -3.45 0.36 5.47
N GLY A 34 -3.13 1.26 6.39
CA GLY A 34 -2.19 0.98 7.49
C GLY A 34 -0.72 0.87 7.11
N ALA A 35 -0.33 1.25 5.90
CA ALA A 35 1.08 1.40 5.55
C ALA A 35 1.67 2.55 6.38
N SER A 36 2.70 2.26 7.16
CA SER A 36 3.41 3.24 8.00
C SER A 36 4.91 2.94 8.01
N GLY A 37 5.74 3.90 8.44
CA GLY A 37 7.18 3.70 8.60
C GLY A 37 7.88 3.17 7.33
N SER A 38 8.65 2.08 7.47
CA SER A 38 9.42 1.49 6.37
C SER A 38 8.55 1.00 5.19
N PRO A 39 7.43 0.28 5.39
CA PRO A 39 6.48 -0.03 4.33
C PRO A 39 6.02 1.18 3.52
N LEU A 40 5.61 2.26 4.19
CA LEU A 40 5.15 3.47 3.50
C LEU A 40 6.29 4.09 2.69
N MET A 41 7.48 4.21 3.27
CA MET A 41 8.67 4.72 2.59
C MET A 41 9.02 3.91 1.34
N ALA A 42 8.89 2.57 1.37
CA ALA A 42 9.14 1.72 0.20
C ALA A 42 8.09 1.95 -0.93
N LEU A 43 6.82 2.15 -0.56
CA LEU A 43 5.76 2.45 -1.52
C LEU A 43 5.91 3.84 -2.16
N GLU A 44 6.39 4.82 -1.39
CA GLU A 44 6.72 6.16 -1.86
C GLU A 44 7.95 6.15 -2.78
N ALA A 45 9.04 5.49 -2.35
CA ALA A 45 10.27 5.37 -3.13
C ALA A 45 10.04 4.67 -4.49
N SER A 46 9.12 3.71 -4.53
CA SER A 46 8.72 3.00 -5.77
C SER A 46 7.66 3.74 -6.59
N ARG A 47 7.12 4.86 -6.10
CA ARG A 47 6.02 5.62 -6.72
C ARG A 47 4.75 4.80 -6.97
N VAL A 48 4.53 3.75 -6.18
CA VAL A 48 3.30 2.94 -6.26
C VAL A 48 2.21 3.50 -5.35
N GLN A 49 2.58 4.19 -4.27
CA GLN A 49 1.63 4.81 -3.34
C GLN A 49 0.52 5.65 -4.04
N PRO A 50 0.81 6.51 -5.05
CA PRO A 50 -0.21 7.35 -5.68
C PRO A 50 -1.26 6.59 -6.51
N MET A 51 -1.04 5.30 -6.77
CA MET A 51 -1.96 4.44 -7.52
C MET A 51 -3.11 3.90 -6.65
N PHE A 52 -3.08 4.20 -5.36
CA PHE A 52 -4.03 3.69 -4.38
C PHE A 52 -4.49 4.82 -3.45
N ASP A 53 -5.75 4.74 -3.02
CA ASP A 53 -6.24 5.60 -1.94
C ASP A 53 -5.63 5.11 -0.61
N LEU A 54 -4.81 5.93 0.03
CA LEU A 54 -4.32 5.64 1.38
C LEU A 54 -5.45 5.82 2.39
N VAL A 55 -5.71 4.76 3.14
CA VAL A 55 -6.62 4.77 4.28
C VAL A 55 -5.76 4.76 5.54
N ASP A 56 -5.69 5.93 6.18
CA ASP A 56 -4.97 6.06 7.43
C ASP A 56 -5.70 5.25 8.52
N VAL A 57 -4.93 4.53 9.32
CA VAL A 57 -5.46 3.83 10.47
C VAL A 57 -5.12 4.75 11.62
N GLY A 58 -6.08 5.61 11.99
CA GLY A 58 -5.95 6.46 13.16
C GLY A 58 -5.45 5.68 14.38
N PRO A 59 -4.85 6.35 15.37
CA PRO A 59 -4.17 5.69 16.48
C PRO A 59 -5.06 4.60 17.08
N ALA A 60 -4.55 3.37 17.13
CA ALA A 60 -5.21 2.28 17.83
C ALA A 60 -5.34 2.70 19.30
N LEU A 61 -6.56 3.08 19.69
CA LEU A 61 -6.95 3.32 21.08
C LEU A 61 -7.00 2.00 21.85
#